data_AF-A0A2N6T6F2-F1
#
_entry.id   AF-A0A2N6T6F2-F1
#
_cell.length_a   1.000
_cell.length_b   1.000
_cell.length_c   1.000
_cell.angle_alpha   90.00
_cell.angle_beta   90.00
_cell.angle_gamma   90.00
#
_symmetry.space_group_name_H-M   'P 1'
#
loop_
_entity.id
_entity.type
_entity.pdbx_description
1 polymer ?
#
loop_
_entity_poly.entity_id
_entity_poly.type
_entity_poly.pdbx_seq_one_letter_code
_entity_poly.pdbx_strand_id
1 'polypeptide(L)'
;MTRCRRTTSTKSTASYSCQANPSSAGRTSRSKQERKRNSSGRLPSCSGSKTPTATGETIHTSTKPSTTWAPKPLDPPPLTRKGTAMIIPFYIFVPANEYDELLDKDVDTRYDVTFDALEEETLDVEDVDKLYLDAHQHLTELLTETTASAIVYGTTDLDPDEEGDGMRANSPDQVAELAETLGNIDLDALDDTAGIDDLTDIYTKAAQRGDAIVIVLN
;
A
#
# COMPACT_ATOMS: atom_id res chain seq x y z
N MET A 1 -41.51 -24.05 26.11
CA MET A 1 -40.60 -25.18 25.81
C MET A 1 -40.90 -25.70 24.41
N THR A 2 -39.83 -26.08 23.72
CA THR A 2 -39.54 -25.94 22.28
C THR A 2 -40.39 -26.81 21.34
N ARG A 3 -40.74 -26.24 20.18
CA ARG A 3 -41.46 -26.87 19.06
C ARG A 3 -40.53 -27.77 18.24
N CYS A 4 -40.94 -29.02 17.99
CA CYS A 4 -40.53 -29.80 16.82
C CYS A 4 -41.66 -29.74 15.79
N ARG A 5 -41.36 -29.41 14.53
CA ARG A 5 -42.27 -29.65 13.40
C ARG A 5 -41.64 -30.61 12.39
N ARG A 6 -42.34 -31.73 12.25
CA ARG A 6 -42.22 -32.80 11.27
C ARG A 6 -42.77 -32.32 9.92
N THR A 7 -42.12 -32.71 8.84
CA THR A 7 -42.53 -32.51 7.45
C THR A 7 -43.48 -33.62 6.99
N THR A 8 -44.57 -33.23 6.30
CA THR A 8 -45.45 -34.08 5.47
C THR A 8 -46.05 -33.13 4.42
N SER A 9 -45.62 -33.12 3.16
CA SER A 9 -45.88 -34.03 2.02
C SER A 9 -47.29 -33.97 1.39
N THR A 10 -47.29 -33.87 0.05
CA THR A 10 -48.31 -34.22 -0.98
C THR A 10 -49.26 -33.15 -1.57
N LYS A 11 -49.01 -32.78 -2.84
CA LYS A 11 -49.87 -32.89 -4.06
C LYS A 11 -49.19 -32.10 -5.20
N SER A 12 -48.59 -32.72 -6.21
CA SER A 12 -49.17 -33.40 -7.41
C SER A 12 -49.80 -32.45 -8.43
N THR A 13 -49.04 -32.10 -9.48
CA THR A 13 -49.43 -32.32 -10.89
C THR A 13 -48.19 -32.35 -11.77
N ALA A 14 -48.11 -33.38 -12.61
CA ALA A 14 -47.04 -33.68 -13.54
C ALA A 14 -47.23 -32.96 -14.89
N SER A 15 -46.14 -32.81 -15.63
CA SER A 15 -46.14 -33.00 -17.09
C SER A 15 -44.78 -33.53 -17.53
N TYR A 16 -44.85 -34.64 -18.25
CA TYR A 16 -43.74 -35.42 -18.80
C TYR A 16 -43.35 -34.90 -20.19
N SER A 17 -42.06 -34.99 -20.53
CA SER A 17 -41.61 -35.26 -21.89
C SER A 17 -40.37 -36.15 -21.81
N CYS A 18 -40.46 -37.34 -22.40
CA CYS A 18 -39.38 -38.29 -22.61
C CYS A 18 -39.35 -38.64 -24.09
N GLN A 19 -38.14 -38.77 -24.66
CA GLN A 19 -37.63 -39.89 -25.48
C GLN A 19 -36.31 -39.43 -26.12
N ALA A 20 -35.14 -39.95 -25.77
CA ALA A 20 -34.55 -41.29 -25.95
C ALA A 20 -33.83 -41.47 -27.32
N ASN A 21 -32.50 -41.59 -27.21
CA ASN A 21 -31.42 -42.02 -28.14
C ASN A 21 -31.69 -43.37 -28.86
N PRO A 22 -30.97 -43.77 -29.96
CA PRO A 22 -29.57 -44.22 -29.83
C PRO A 22 -28.60 -44.24 -31.06
N SER A 23 -27.30 -44.34 -30.73
CA SER A 23 -26.18 -45.12 -31.34
C SER A 23 -25.79 -45.02 -32.82
N SER A 24 -24.49 -44.76 -33.09
CA SER A 24 -23.55 -45.84 -33.51
C SER A 24 -22.07 -45.40 -33.68
N ALA A 25 -21.17 -46.25 -33.14
CA ALA A 25 -19.89 -46.73 -33.70
C ALA A 25 -18.65 -45.81 -33.88
N GLY A 26 -17.54 -46.21 -33.22
CA GLY A 26 -16.17 -45.81 -33.61
C GLY A 26 -15.07 -46.18 -32.60
N ARG A 27 -14.70 -47.48 -32.48
CA ARG A 27 -13.47 -48.02 -31.83
C ARG A 27 -12.21 -47.56 -32.60
N THR A 28 -11.04 -47.34 -31.98
CA THR A 28 -9.94 -48.29 -31.64
C THR A 28 -8.89 -47.53 -30.78
N SER A 29 -8.36 -47.93 -29.60
CA SER A 29 -7.71 -49.13 -29.04
C SER A 29 -6.15 -49.10 -29.03
N ARG A 30 -5.58 -49.35 -27.82
CA ARG A 30 -4.18 -49.71 -27.44
C ARG A 30 -3.16 -48.56 -27.45
N SER A 31 -2.33 -48.38 -26.42
CA SER A 31 -1.45 -49.38 -25.77
C SER A 31 -1.25 -49.18 -24.26
N LYS A 32 -1.19 -50.31 -23.55
CA LYS A 32 -0.64 -50.47 -22.20
C LYS A 32 0.89 -50.43 -22.28
N GLN A 33 1.56 -49.77 -21.34
CA GLN A 33 2.76 -50.37 -20.76
C GLN A 33 2.97 -49.96 -19.31
N GLU A 34 3.07 -51.01 -18.52
CA GLU A 34 3.20 -51.11 -17.08
C GLU A 34 4.69 -51.21 -16.74
N ARG A 35 5.16 -50.50 -15.71
CA ARG A 35 6.32 -50.93 -14.91
C ARG A 35 6.40 -50.24 -13.55
N LYS A 36 6.05 -51.01 -12.51
CA LYS A 36 6.50 -50.85 -11.12
C LYS A 36 8.03 -50.98 -11.04
N ARG A 37 8.68 -50.24 -10.12
CA ARG A 37 9.56 -50.79 -9.08
C ARG A 37 10.06 -49.73 -8.09
N ASN A 38 10.02 -50.14 -6.83
CA ASN A 38 10.52 -49.54 -5.60
C ASN A 38 12.03 -49.25 -5.63
N SER A 39 12.53 -48.33 -4.80
CA SER A 39 13.30 -48.67 -3.58
C SER A 39 14.05 -47.48 -2.97
N SER A 40 13.93 -47.41 -1.65
CA SER A 40 14.67 -46.66 -0.63
C SER A 40 16.21 -46.84 -0.61
N GLY A 41 16.88 -45.84 -0.02
CA GLY A 41 18.28 -45.87 0.45
C GLY A 41 19.17 -44.88 -0.31
N ARG A 42 20.17 -44.19 0.25
CA ARG A 42 20.81 -44.20 1.58
C ARG A 42 21.85 -43.06 1.53
N LEU A 43 22.03 -42.31 2.62
CA LEU A 43 23.16 -41.39 2.81
C LEU A 43 24.51 -42.14 2.79
N PRO A 44 25.61 -41.42 2.54
CA PRO A 44 26.70 -41.50 3.52
C PRO A 44 27.32 -40.13 3.87
N SER A 45 27.64 -40.00 5.15
CA SER A 45 28.59 -39.03 5.70
C SER A 45 30.02 -39.41 5.37
N CYS A 46 30.95 -38.45 5.36
CA CYS A 46 32.32 -38.65 5.86
C CYS A 46 33.00 -37.29 6.15
N SER A 47 33.43 -37.15 7.40
CA SER A 47 34.39 -36.19 7.95
C SER A 47 35.82 -36.42 7.46
N GLY A 48 36.65 -35.38 7.39
CA GLY A 48 38.11 -35.53 7.22
C GLY A 48 38.88 -34.23 7.03
N SER A 49 39.39 -33.70 8.14
CA SER A 49 40.32 -32.56 8.28
C SER A 49 41.71 -32.76 7.63
N LYS A 50 42.34 -31.67 7.17
CA LYS A 50 43.76 -31.31 7.44
C LYS A 50 44.15 -29.95 6.81
N THR A 51 44.70 -29.09 7.64
CA THR A 51 45.46 -27.87 7.33
C THR A 51 46.81 -28.18 6.66
N PRO A 52 47.36 -27.22 5.92
CA PRO A 52 48.70 -26.74 6.28
C PRO A 52 48.81 -25.21 6.30
N THR A 53 49.53 -24.72 7.31
CA THR A 53 50.07 -23.37 7.48
C THR A 53 51.11 -23.06 6.40
N ALA A 54 51.03 -21.89 5.76
CA ALA A 54 52.18 -21.20 5.20
C ALA A 54 51.98 -19.68 5.22
N THR A 55 53.05 -19.03 5.67
CA THR A 55 53.32 -17.64 6.00
C THR A 55 53.27 -16.71 4.78
N GLY A 56 52.88 -15.45 4.98
CA GLY A 56 53.10 -14.40 3.98
C GLY A 56 52.40 -13.09 4.30
N GLU A 57 53.16 -12.12 4.81
CA GLU A 57 52.82 -10.70 4.93
C GLU A 57 52.31 -10.12 3.60
N THR A 58 51.36 -9.17 3.64
CA THR A 58 51.48 -7.83 3.03
C THR A 58 50.30 -6.96 3.47
N ILE A 59 50.64 -5.76 3.89
CA ILE A 59 49.78 -4.69 4.39
C ILE A 59 49.11 -4.01 3.19
N HIS A 60 47.78 -3.94 3.17
CA HIS A 60 47.07 -2.93 2.40
C HIS A 60 45.99 -2.32 3.29
N THR A 61 46.18 -1.03 3.59
CA THR A 61 45.21 -0.15 4.24
C THR A 61 43.93 -0.12 3.41
N SER A 62 42.90 -0.81 3.89
CA SER A 62 41.55 -0.73 3.35
C SER A 62 40.91 0.57 3.81
N THR A 63 40.99 1.58 2.95
CA THR A 63 40.20 2.80 3.03
C THR A 63 38.72 2.41 2.96
N LYS A 64 37.98 2.56 4.06
CA LYS A 64 36.52 2.47 4.07
C LYS A 64 35.95 3.62 3.21
N PRO A 65 35.08 3.36 2.23
CA PRO A 65 34.14 4.38 1.80
C PRO A 65 32.95 4.32 2.76
N SER A 66 32.90 5.24 3.72
CA SER A 66 31.66 5.49 4.47
C SER A 66 31.06 6.78 3.95
N THR A 67 30.52 6.73 2.73
CA THR A 67 29.60 7.76 2.26
C THR A 67 28.21 7.30 2.68
N THR A 68 27.87 7.60 3.94
CA THR A 68 26.51 7.47 4.45
C THR A 68 25.68 8.60 3.83
N TRP A 69 25.01 8.33 2.71
CA TRP A 69 23.87 9.13 2.26
C TRP A 69 22.69 8.73 3.15
N ALA A 70 22.58 9.36 4.32
CA ALA A 70 21.29 9.47 4.96
C ALA A 70 20.55 10.62 4.25
N PRO A 71 19.29 10.43 3.80
CA PRO A 71 18.48 11.57 3.41
C PRO A 71 18.39 12.51 4.62
N LYS A 72 18.69 13.79 4.41
CA LYS A 72 18.46 14.80 5.44
C LYS A 72 16.94 14.85 5.67
N PRO A 73 16.49 14.86 6.94
CA PRO A 73 15.13 15.32 7.24
C PRO A 73 14.97 16.71 6.64
N LEU A 74 14.00 16.89 5.75
CA LEU A 74 13.63 18.21 5.25
C LEU A 74 12.89 18.93 6.39
N ASP A 75 13.36 20.12 6.73
CA ASP A 75 12.73 20.97 7.73
C ASP A 75 11.29 21.31 7.28
N PRO A 76 10.29 21.35 8.18
CA PRO A 76 8.94 21.76 7.81
C PRO A 76 8.93 23.21 7.32
N PRO A 77 8.06 23.56 6.35
CA PRO A 77 8.00 24.90 5.79
C PRO A 77 7.79 25.99 6.86
N PRO A 78 8.38 27.19 6.68
CA PRO A 78 8.30 28.26 7.66
C PRO A 78 6.89 28.88 7.72
N LEU A 79 6.16 28.57 8.80
CA LEU A 79 4.84 29.14 9.09
C LEU A 79 4.91 30.61 9.57
N THR A 80 5.15 31.62 8.72
CA THR A 80 4.88 33.03 9.13
C THR A 80 4.46 34.06 8.05
N ARG A 81 3.18 34.48 8.15
CA ARG A 81 2.61 35.85 8.11
C ARG A 81 2.88 36.81 6.92
N LYS A 82 1.86 37.04 6.09
CA LYS A 82 1.01 38.27 6.07
C LYS A 82 -0.07 38.16 4.98
N GLY A 83 -1.33 38.04 5.41
CA GLY A 83 -2.47 37.80 4.51
C GLY A 83 -2.52 36.31 4.15
N THR A 84 -2.79 35.46 5.13
CA THR A 84 -2.92 34.01 4.94
C THR A 84 -4.01 33.75 3.92
N ALA A 85 -3.63 33.52 2.66
CA ALA A 85 -4.31 32.48 1.90
C ALA A 85 -4.40 31.29 2.84
N MET A 86 -5.63 30.87 3.14
CA MET A 86 -5.83 29.76 4.06
C MET A 86 -5.48 28.52 3.25
N ILE A 87 -4.22 28.10 3.35
CA ILE A 87 -3.72 26.91 2.67
C ILE A 87 -4.54 25.73 3.18
N ILE A 88 -5.10 24.94 2.27
CA ILE A 88 -5.83 23.71 2.59
C ILE A 88 -5.16 22.57 1.82
N PRO A 89 -4.69 21.50 2.51
CA PRO A 89 -4.18 20.33 1.82
C PRO A 89 -5.34 19.54 1.21
N PHE A 90 -5.23 19.25 -0.07
CA PHE A 90 -6.10 18.31 -0.77
C PHE A 90 -5.43 16.95 -0.89
N TYR A 91 -6.11 15.90 -0.45
CA TYR A 91 -5.68 14.50 -0.50
C TYR A 91 -6.37 13.81 -1.68
N ILE A 92 -5.64 13.65 -2.78
CA ILE A 92 -6.12 13.10 -4.04
C ILE A 92 -5.79 11.61 -4.10
N PHE A 93 -6.81 10.78 -4.31
CA PHE A 93 -6.69 9.33 -4.36
C PHE A 93 -6.29 8.90 -5.78
N VAL A 94 -5.08 8.40 -5.95
CA VAL A 94 -4.55 8.00 -7.26
C VAL A 94 -4.44 6.47 -7.33
N PRO A 95 -5.15 5.79 -8.22
CA PRO A 95 -5.04 4.34 -8.38
C PRO A 95 -3.60 3.90 -8.63
N ALA A 96 -3.18 2.76 -8.06
CA ALA A 96 -1.80 2.28 -8.17
C ALA A 96 -1.28 2.19 -9.62
N ASN A 97 -2.14 1.83 -10.58
CA ASN A 97 -1.77 1.75 -12.00
C ASN A 97 -1.57 3.12 -12.66
N GLU A 98 -2.18 4.18 -12.12
CA GLU A 98 -2.03 5.55 -12.61
C GLU A 98 -0.92 6.31 -11.88
N TYR A 99 -0.60 5.90 -10.65
CA TYR A 99 0.45 6.50 -9.84
C TYR A 99 1.84 6.37 -10.49
N ASP A 100 2.20 5.20 -11.00
CA ASP A 100 3.47 5.01 -11.71
C ASP A 100 3.55 5.92 -12.95
N GLU A 101 2.45 6.05 -13.71
CA GLU A 101 2.38 6.94 -14.87
C GLU A 101 2.48 8.42 -14.47
N LEU A 102 1.92 8.80 -13.31
CA LEU A 102 2.01 10.15 -12.76
C LEU A 102 3.46 10.51 -12.38
N LEU A 103 4.21 9.57 -11.81
CA LEU A 103 5.61 9.78 -11.45
C LEU A 103 6.51 10.01 -12.67
N ASP A 104 6.16 9.48 -13.83
CA ASP A 104 6.94 9.65 -15.07
C ASP A 104 6.68 11.00 -15.78
N LYS A 105 5.65 11.74 -15.36
CA LYS A 105 5.31 13.07 -15.92
C LYS A 105 6.21 14.18 -15.38
N ASP A 106 6.38 15.25 -16.15
CA ASP A 106 6.95 16.50 -15.62
C ASP A 106 6.00 17.20 -14.63
N VAL A 107 6.54 18.16 -13.87
CA VAL A 107 5.83 18.87 -12.80
C VAL A 107 4.56 19.57 -13.32
N ASP A 108 4.66 20.29 -14.44
CA ASP A 108 3.51 21.00 -15.04
C ASP A 108 2.38 20.02 -15.36
N THR A 109 2.71 18.88 -15.98
CA THR A 109 1.71 17.87 -16.33
C THR A 109 1.13 17.17 -15.09
N ARG A 110 1.89 17.03 -13.99
CA ARG A 110 1.34 16.52 -12.72
C ARG A 110 0.35 17.51 -12.13
N TYR A 111 0.66 18.81 -12.18
CA TYR A 111 -0.28 19.85 -11.76
C TYR A 111 -1.57 19.79 -12.56
N ASP A 112 -1.50 19.73 -13.89
CA ASP A 112 -2.69 19.58 -14.75
C ASP A 112 -3.56 18.40 -14.28
N VAL A 113 -2.97 17.23 -14.04
CA VAL A 113 -3.72 16.05 -13.55
C VAL A 113 -4.34 16.30 -12.17
N THR A 114 -3.61 16.90 -11.23
CA THR A 114 -4.15 17.17 -9.89
C THR A 114 -5.20 18.28 -9.87
N PHE A 115 -5.08 19.29 -10.73
CA PHE A 115 -6.09 20.33 -10.88
C PHE A 115 -7.32 19.79 -11.61
N ASP A 116 -7.17 18.93 -12.62
CA ASP A 116 -8.29 18.22 -13.24
C ASP A 116 -9.02 17.34 -12.21
N ALA A 117 -8.31 16.73 -11.26
CA ALA A 117 -8.94 16.00 -10.16
C ALA A 117 -9.76 16.92 -9.26
N LEU A 118 -9.27 18.12 -8.96
CA LEU A 118 -9.93 19.10 -8.10
C LEU A 118 -11.12 19.81 -8.78
N GLU A 119 -10.99 20.19 -10.04
CA GLU A 119 -11.96 21.02 -10.76
C GLU A 119 -12.96 20.20 -11.57
N GLU A 120 -12.51 19.09 -12.16
CA GLU A 120 -13.33 18.22 -13.02
C GLU A 120 -13.80 16.95 -12.29
N GLU A 121 -13.44 16.76 -11.02
CA GLU A 121 -13.79 15.60 -10.18
C GLU A 121 -13.40 14.26 -10.85
N THR A 122 -12.27 14.23 -11.56
CA THR A 122 -11.79 13.05 -12.30
C THR A 122 -11.27 11.95 -11.37
N LEU A 123 -10.81 12.33 -10.18
CA LEU A 123 -10.38 11.44 -9.11
C LEU A 123 -11.12 11.80 -7.81
N ASP A 124 -11.15 10.86 -6.87
CA ASP A 124 -11.67 11.18 -5.54
C ASP A 124 -10.67 12.12 -4.84
N VAL A 125 -11.21 13.14 -4.19
CA VAL A 125 -10.45 14.12 -3.40
C VAL A 125 -11.14 14.31 -2.06
N GLU A 126 -10.36 14.37 -1.00
CA GLU A 126 -10.81 14.74 0.34
C GLU A 126 -9.90 15.86 0.88
N ASP A 127 -10.37 16.61 1.86
CA ASP A 127 -9.56 17.58 2.61
C ASP A 127 -9.86 17.44 4.11
N VAL A 128 -9.00 18.03 4.93
CA VAL A 128 -9.21 18.14 6.38
C VAL A 128 -9.43 19.61 6.80
N ASP A 129 -9.91 20.42 5.86
CA ASP A 129 -10.01 21.88 5.95
C ASP A 129 -8.72 22.47 6.55
N LYS A 130 -8.85 23.32 7.58
CA LYS A 130 -7.74 23.98 8.28
C LYS A 130 -7.23 23.20 9.48
N LEU A 131 -7.74 21.99 9.70
CA LEU A 131 -7.38 21.17 10.86
C LEU A 131 -6.03 20.49 10.68
N TYR A 132 -5.43 20.53 9.49
CA TYR A 132 -4.16 19.87 9.19
C TYR A 132 -2.99 20.35 10.06
N LEU A 133 -2.97 21.62 10.47
CA LEU A 133 -1.92 22.17 11.34
C LEU A 133 -2.03 21.61 12.77
N ASP A 134 -3.24 21.60 13.31
CA ASP A 134 -3.50 21.07 14.66
C ASP A 134 -3.29 19.55 14.67
N ALA A 135 -3.75 18.86 13.62
CA ALA A 135 -3.50 17.43 13.43
C ALA A 135 -1.99 17.13 13.33
N HIS A 136 -1.23 17.91 12.56
CA HIS A 136 0.24 17.75 12.49
C HIS A 136 0.87 17.92 13.86
N GLN A 137 0.51 18.97 14.60
CA GLN A 137 1.04 19.21 15.93
C GLN A 137 0.77 18.03 16.86
N HIS A 138 -0.47 17.56 16.95
CA HIS A 138 -0.82 16.41 17.79
C HIS A 138 -0.13 15.12 17.34
N LEU A 139 -0.04 14.86 16.03
CA LEU A 139 0.68 13.71 15.50
C LEU A 139 2.18 13.76 15.83
N THR A 140 2.80 14.95 15.87
CA THR A 140 4.22 15.07 16.29
C THR A 140 4.45 14.78 17.78
N GLU A 141 3.42 14.92 18.62
CA GLU A 141 3.50 14.57 20.04
C GLU A 141 3.36 13.06 20.27
N LEU A 142 2.66 12.36 19.35
CA LEU A 142 2.33 10.94 19.44
C LEU A 142 3.28 10.04 18.65
N LEU A 143 3.80 10.55 17.54
CA LEU A 143 4.64 9.83 16.58
C LEU A 143 6.00 10.52 16.42
N THR A 144 6.83 9.99 15.52
CA THR A 144 8.02 10.74 15.09
C THR A 144 7.61 11.90 14.20
N GLU A 145 8.34 13.01 14.25
CA GLU A 145 8.11 14.16 13.36
C GLU A 145 8.10 13.76 11.89
N THR A 146 8.98 12.83 11.49
CA THR A 146 9.00 12.29 10.12
C THR A 146 7.71 11.57 9.76
N THR A 147 7.15 10.75 10.67
CA THR A 147 5.88 10.05 10.44
C THR A 147 4.71 11.01 10.42
N ALA A 148 4.65 11.96 11.35
CA ALA A 148 3.61 12.99 11.37
C ALA A 148 3.61 13.84 10.09
N SER A 149 4.79 14.28 9.65
CA SER A 149 4.94 15.03 8.40
C SER A 149 4.63 14.17 7.17
N ALA A 150 4.95 12.87 7.19
CA ALA A 150 4.58 11.95 6.11
C ALA A 150 3.06 11.80 5.95
N ILE A 151 2.31 11.83 7.05
CA ILE A 151 0.83 11.75 7.05
C ILE A 151 0.21 13.05 6.56
N VAL A 152 0.71 14.19 7.03
CA VAL A 152 0.05 15.47 6.73
C VAL A 152 0.49 16.03 5.38
N TYR A 153 1.78 15.91 5.05
CA TYR A 153 2.40 16.56 3.90
C TYR A 153 2.94 15.57 2.86
N GLY A 154 2.95 14.26 3.12
CA GLY A 154 3.49 13.28 2.18
C GLY A 154 5.00 13.07 2.29
N THR A 155 5.48 11.98 1.70
CA THR A 155 6.87 11.50 1.83
C THR A 155 7.74 11.81 0.62
N THR A 156 7.16 11.77 -0.58
CA THR A 156 7.86 11.92 -1.85
C THR A 156 7.57 13.29 -2.39
N ASP A 157 8.63 14.05 -2.65
CA ASP A 157 8.51 15.36 -3.28
C ASP A 157 8.24 15.21 -4.78
N LEU A 158 7.10 15.72 -5.24
CA LEU A 158 6.70 15.69 -6.66
C LEU A 158 6.90 17.04 -7.34
N ASP A 159 7.20 18.09 -6.57
CA ASP A 159 7.53 19.42 -7.05
C ASP A 159 8.75 19.97 -6.30
N PRO A 160 9.97 19.60 -6.74
CA PRO A 160 11.19 20.03 -6.08
C PRO A 160 11.50 21.52 -6.27
N ASP A 161 10.77 22.21 -7.15
CA ASP A 161 10.99 23.64 -7.42
C ASP A 161 10.21 24.53 -6.43
N GLU A 162 9.14 24.01 -5.79
CA GLU A 162 8.35 24.69 -4.75
C GLU A 162 8.58 24.05 -3.37
N GLU A 163 9.59 24.56 -2.65
CA GLU A 163 9.94 24.08 -1.30
C GLU A 163 8.81 24.35 -0.28
N GLY A 164 8.01 23.32 -0.02
CA GLY A 164 7.10 23.26 1.12
C GLY A 164 5.65 23.64 0.87
N ASP A 165 5.35 24.30 -0.25
CA ASP A 165 3.99 24.65 -0.69
C ASP A 165 3.62 23.96 -2.04
N GLY A 166 4.37 22.93 -2.43
CA GLY A 166 4.19 22.20 -3.68
C GLY A 166 3.39 20.89 -3.56
N MET A 167 3.65 19.98 -4.50
CA MET A 167 2.99 18.68 -4.59
C MET A 167 3.84 17.57 -3.97
N ARG A 168 3.21 16.70 -3.17
CA ARG A 168 3.87 15.55 -2.53
C ARG A 168 3.03 14.30 -2.63
N ALA A 169 3.61 13.14 -2.33
CA ALA A 169 2.88 11.89 -2.37
C ALA A 169 3.34 10.84 -1.36
N ASN A 170 2.42 9.92 -1.08
CA ASN A 170 2.70 8.61 -0.51
C ASN A 170 2.33 7.53 -1.53
N SER A 171 3.24 6.58 -1.76
CA SER A 171 2.96 5.41 -2.59
C SER A 171 1.90 4.50 -1.95
N PRO A 172 1.29 3.56 -2.69
CA PRO A 172 0.28 2.65 -2.12
C PRO A 172 0.78 1.85 -0.90
N ASP A 173 2.03 1.40 -0.94
CA ASP A 173 2.66 0.69 0.18
C ASP A 173 2.80 1.60 1.41
N GLN A 174 3.23 2.85 1.21
CA GLN A 174 3.35 3.84 2.28
C GLN A 174 1.97 4.20 2.85
N VAL A 175 0.95 4.36 2.00
CA VAL A 175 -0.43 4.62 2.44
C VAL A 175 -0.92 3.50 3.34
N ALA A 176 -0.66 2.23 3.00
CA ALA A 176 -1.04 1.10 3.84
C ALA A 176 -0.33 1.12 5.21
N GLU A 177 0.98 1.41 5.24
CA GLU A 177 1.75 1.52 6.48
C GLU A 177 1.29 2.70 7.36
N LEU A 178 1.00 3.85 6.75
CA LEU A 178 0.53 5.05 7.44
C LEU A 178 -0.91 4.86 7.96
N ALA A 179 -1.78 4.18 7.21
CA ALA A 179 -3.13 3.83 7.66
C ALA A 179 -3.09 2.90 8.88
N GLU A 180 -2.20 1.89 8.89
CA GLU A 180 -2.00 1.05 10.06
C GLU A 180 -1.47 1.86 11.25
N THR A 181 -0.56 2.81 11.00
CA THR A 181 -0.03 3.68 12.05
C THR A 181 -1.11 4.54 12.67
N LEU A 182 -1.94 5.21 11.85
CA LEU A 182 -3.07 6.04 12.29
C LEU A 182 -4.11 5.23 13.07
N GLY A 183 -4.46 4.04 12.59
CA GLY A 183 -5.43 3.16 13.26
C GLY A 183 -4.96 2.59 14.61
N ASN A 184 -3.68 2.73 14.94
CA ASN A 184 -3.11 2.32 16.23
C ASN A 184 -3.01 3.47 17.25
N ILE A 185 -3.38 4.71 16.88
CA ILE A 185 -3.39 5.86 17.77
C ILE A 185 -4.60 5.76 18.72
N ASP A 186 -4.36 5.95 20.02
CA ASP A 186 -5.42 6.05 21.02
C ASP A 186 -5.97 7.47 21.07
N LEU A 187 -7.02 7.72 20.28
CA LEU A 187 -7.64 9.04 20.14
C LEU A 187 -8.44 9.46 21.38
N ASP A 188 -8.90 8.51 22.20
CA ASP A 188 -9.65 8.81 23.45
C ASP A 188 -8.79 9.58 24.47
N ALA A 189 -7.47 9.60 24.30
CA ALA A 189 -6.52 10.28 25.17
C ALA A 189 -6.24 11.75 24.77
N LEU A 190 -6.79 12.21 23.64
CA LEU A 190 -6.53 13.52 23.07
C LEU A 190 -7.75 14.44 23.20
N ASP A 191 -7.48 15.72 23.45
CA ASP A 191 -8.47 16.77 23.29
C ASP A 191 -8.44 17.23 21.83
N ASP A 192 -9.60 17.23 21.16
CA ASP A 192 -9.79 17.64 19.74
C ASP A 192 -9.04 16.77 18.70
N THR A 193 -9.72 15.73 18.22
CA THR A 193 -9.17 14.73 17.31
C THR A 193 -9.65 14.85 15.88
N ALA A 194 -10.51 15.85 15.56
CA ALA A 194 -11.25 15.87 14.30
C ALA A 194 -10.34 15.77 13.07
N GLY A 195 -9.24 16.52 13.04
CA GLY A 195 -8.30 16.43 11.92
C GLY A 195 -7.55 15.08 11.83
N ILE A 196 -7.29 14.42 12.96
CA ILE A 196 -6.68 13.08 12.97
C ILE A 196 -7.69 12.01 12.58
N ASP A 197 -8.95 12.14 13.01
CA ASP A 197 -10.06 11.28 12.61
C ASP A 197 -10.24 11.32 11.08
N ASP A 198 -10.31 12.52 10.49
CA ASP A 198 -10.45 12.69 9.05
C ASP A 198 -9.25 12.11 8.29
N LEU A 199 -8.01 12.36 8.74
CA LEU A 199 -6.81 11.74 8.17
C LEU A 199 -6.85 10.21 8.27
N THR A 200 -7.33 9.67 9.40
CA THR A 200 -7.46 8.22 9.60
C THR A 200 -8.43 7.63 8.58
N ASP A 201 -9.57 8.27 8.35
CA ASP A 201 -10.56 7.85 7.36
C ASP A 201 -10.00 7.95 5.92
N ILE A 202 -9.30 9.04 5.58
CA ILE A 202 -8.66 9.24 4.27
C ILE A 202 -7.66 8.11 3.99
N TYR A 203 -6.70 7.89 4.89
CA TYR A 203 -5.66 6.87 4.69
C TYR A 203 -6.25 5.46 4.72
N THR A 204 -7.24 5.19 5.57
CA THR A 204 -7.92 3.89 5.61
C THR A 204 -8.65 3.60 4.30
N LYS A 205 -9.37 4.59 3.76
CA LYS A 205 -10.10 4.49 2.48
C LYS A 205 -9.13 4.22 1.32
N ALA A 206 -8.01 4.95 1.26
CA ALA A 206 -7.00 4.76 0.22
C ALA A 206 -6.32 3.39 0.33
N ALA A 207 -5.92 2.98 1.54
CA ALA A 207 -5.30 1.69 1.79
C ALA A 207 -6.21 0.51 1.41
N GLN A 208 -7.52 0.60 1.66
CA GLN A 208 -8.48 -0.44 1.27
C GLN A 208 -8.60 -0.63 -0.25
N ARG A 209 -8.34 0.43 -1.01
CA ARG A 209 -8.38 0.42 -2.48
C ARG A 209 -7.03 0.08 -3.11
N GLY A 210 -5.95 0.21 -2.34
CA GLY A 210 -4.59 0.12 -2.85
C GLY A 210 -4.18 1.37 -3.64
N ASP A 211 -4.74 2.52 -3.29
CA ASP A 211 -4.44 3.79 -3.93
C ASP A 211 -3.22 4.45 -3.30
N ALA A 212 -2.49 5.22 -4.10
CA ALA A 212 -1.56 6.24 -3.62
C ALA A 212 -2.35 7.48 -3.17
N ILE A 213 -1.70 8.34 -2.38
CA ILE A 213 -2.24 9.65 -2.03
C ILE A 213 -1.27 10.71 -2.54
N VAL A 214 -1.78 11.64 -3.36
CA VAL A 214 -1.09 12.86 -3.76
C VAL A 214 -1.67 14.02 -2.95
N ILE A 215 -0.80 14.84 -2.38
CA ILE A 215 -1.14 15.95 -1.50
C ILE A 215 -0.72 17.24 -2.19
N VAL A 216 -1.68 18.12 -2.40
CA VAL A 216 -1.46 19.47 -2.96
C VAL A 216 -1.79 20.49 -1.88
N LEU A 217 -0.81 21.34 -1.56
CA LEU A 217 -1.00 22.49 -0.67
C LEU A 217 -1.34 23.72 -1.54
N ASN A 218 -2.55 24.26 -1.39
CA ASN A 218 -3.04 25.42 -2.16
C ASN A 218 -3.74 26.43 -1.26
#